data_AF-A0A954U481-F1
#
_entry.id   AF-A0A954U481-F1
#
_cell.length_a   1.000
_cell.length_b   1.000
_cell.length_c   1.000
_cell.angle_alpha   90.00
_cell.angle_beta   90.00
_cell.angle_gamma   90.00
#
_symmetry.space_group_name_H-M   'P 1'
#
loop_
_entity.id
_entity.type
_entity.pdbx_description
1 polymer ?
#
loop_
_entity_poly.entity_id
_entity_poly.type
_entity_poly.pdbx_seq_one_letter_code
_entity_poly.pdbx_strand_id
1 'polypeptide(L)' 'AVARMNDSRLGLTASIWSTDSERCERLASEINAGTIFRNRCDYIDPQLPWTGWNESGIGSTLSRYGFFHLTRRKAIHFRD' A
#
# COMPACT_ATOMS: atom_id res chain seq x y z
N ALA A 1 -7.50 18.37 -6.09
CA ALA A 1 -7.30 17.79 -4.74
C ALA A 1 -6.23 16.72 -4.76
N VAL A 2 -6.38 15.65 -5.56
CA VAL A 2 -5.39 14.57 -5.74
C VAL A 2 -3.98 15.10 -6.01
N ALA A 3 -3.83 16.04 -6.96
CA ALA A 3 -2.52 16.65 -7.24
C ALA A 3 -1.82 17.22 -5.99
N ARG A 4 -2.57 17.84 -5.06
CA ARG A 4 -2.00 18.34 -3.80
C ARG A 4 -1.69 17.24 -2.79
N MET A 5 -2.44 16.13 -2.82
CA MET A 5 -2.14 14.97 -1.97
C MET A 5 -0.84 14.29 -2.42
N ASN A 6 -0.65 14.21 -3.75
CA ASN A 6 0.52 13.58 -4.35
C ASN A 6 1.76 14.49 -4.35
N ASP A 7 1.59 15.81 -4.21
CA ASP A 7 2.67 16.79 -3.99
C ASP A 7 3.14 16.75 -2.53
N SER A 8 3.58 15.57 -2.10
CA SER A 8 4.06 15.28 -0.76
C SER A 8 5.28 14.36 -0.85
N ARG A 9 6.30 14.63 -0.03
CA ARG A 9 7.45 13.73 0.15
C ARG A 9 7.06 12.41 0.82
N LEU A 10 5.90 12.37 1.46
CA LEU A 10 5.34 11.22 2.17
C LEU A 10 4.10 10.68 1.46
N GLY A 11 3.83 9.39 1.64
CA GLY A 11 2.65 8.71 1.11
C GLY A 11 2.43 7.36 1.79
N LEU A 12 2.29 7.35 3.12
CA LEU A 12 2.05 6.12 3.86
C LEU A 12 0.59 5.67 3.72
N THR A 13 -0.35 6.51 4.13
CA THR A 13 -1.78 6.21 4.06
C THR A 13 -2.60 7.40 3.55
N ALA A 14 -3.79 7.11 3.03
CA ALA A 14 -4.82 8.09 2.72
C ALA A 14 -6.20 7.57 3.11
N SER A 15 -7.17 8.46 3.30
CA SER A 15 -8.56 8.09 3.58
C SER A 15 -9.51 8.93 2.74
N ILE A 16 -10.43 8.26 2.04
CA ILE A 16 -11.45 8.85 1.20
C ILE A 16 -12.80 8.74 1.92
N TRP A 17 -13.48 9.87 2.10
CA TRP A 17 -14.78 9.93 2.75
C TRP A 17 -15.87 10.20 1.72
N SER A 18 -16.60 9.15 1.33
CA SER A 18 -17.70 9.24 0.38
C SER A 18 -18.61 7.99 0.41
N THR A 19 -19.88 8.20 0.05
CA THR A 19 -20.85 7.13 -0.17
C THR A 19 -20.79 6.56 -1.60
N ASP A 20 -20.15 7.25 -2.54
CA ASP A 20 -19.96 6.79 -3.92
C ASP A 20 -18.73 5.86 -4.02
N SER A 21 -18.99 4.56 -4.22
CA SER A 21 -17.96 3.52 -4.30
C SER A 21 -17.05 3.68 -5.51
N GLU A 22 -17.62 3.93 -6.70
CA GLU A 22 -16.84 4.07 -7.93
C GLU A 22 -15.93 5.29 -7.88
N ARG A 23 -16.42 6.39 -7.30
CA ARG A 23 -15.58 7.57 -7.07
C ARG A 23 -14.45 7.28 -6.09
N CYS A 24 -14.69 6.50 -5.04
CA CYS A 24 -13.62 6.09 -4.12
C CYS A 24 -12.57 5.26 -4.84
N GLU A 25 -12.97 4.30 -5.67
CA GLU A 25 -12.04 3.45 -6.42
C GLU A 25 -11.20 4.25 -7.43
N ARG A 26 -11.84 5.16 -8.19
CA ARG A 26 -11.11 6.07 -9.10
C ARG A 26 -10.11 6.95 -8.35
N LEU A 27 -10.51 7.54 -7.23
CA LEU A 27 -9.60 8.37 -6.43
C LEU A 27 -8.48 7.53 -5.81
N ALA A 28 -8.77 6.31 -5.37
CA ALA A 28 -7.78 5.41 -4.80
C ALA A 28 -6.70 5.01 -5.81
N SER A 29 -7.03 4.85 -7.09
CA SER A 29 -6.04 4.54 -8.12
C SER A 29 -5.14 5.73 -8.49
N GLU A 30 -5.57 6.96 -8.21
CA GLU A 30 -4.81 8.18 -8.52
C GLU A 30 -3.94 8.69 -7.35
N ILE A 31 -4.24 8.30 -6.10
CA ILE A 31 -3.51 8.78 -4.92
C ILE A 31 -2.25 7.94 -4.68
N ASN A 32 -1.11 8.62 -4.52
CA ASN A 32 0.18 8.02 -4.20
C ASN A 32 0.30 7.73 -2.69
N ALA A 33 -0.39 6.68 -2.23
CA ALA A 33 -0.30 6.20 -0.85
C ALA A 33 -0.26 4.67 -0.79
N GLY A 34 0.35 4.10 0.25
CA GLY A 34 0.51 2.65 0.37
C GLY A 34 -0.76 1.93 0.82
N THR A 35 -1.52 2.51 1.75
CA THR A 35 -2.84 2.01 2.14
C THR A 35 -3.89 3.11 2.01
N ILE A 36 -4.97 2.82 1.28
CA ILE A 36 -6.09 3.74 1.12
C ILE A 36 -7.31 3.16 1.83
N PHE A 37 -7.88 3.97 2.71
CA PHE A 37 -9.10 3.67 3.43
C PHE A 37 -10.31 4.35 2.79
N ARG A 38 -11.48 3.73 2.95
CA ARG A 38 -12.76 4.38 2.68
C ARG A 38 -13.54 4.53 3.98
N ASN A 39 -13.96 5.76 4.29
CA ASN A 39 -14.78 6.11 5.45
C ASN A 39 -14.21 5.64 6.80
N ARG A 40 -12.87 5.54 6.92
CA ARG A 40 -12.15 5.15 8.14
C ARG A 40 -10.66 5.47 8.08
N CYS A 41 -9.93 5.30 9.17
CA CYS A 41 -8.46 5.49 9.22
C CYS A 41 -7.77 4.78 10.41
N ASP A 42 -8.44 3.79 11.01
CA ASP A 42 -8.15 3.27 12.35
C ASP A 42 -7.66 1.81 12.39
N TYR A 43 -7.77 1.08 11.29
CA TYR A 43 -7.58 -0.37 11.26
C TYR A 43 -6.62 -0.82 10.17
N ILE A 44 -5.78 -1.78 10.51
CA ILE A 44 -4.82 -2.39 9.59
C ILE A 44 -5.16 -3.87 9.48
N ASP A 45 -5.43 -4.34 8.26
CA ASP A 45 -5.67 -5.77 8.01
C ASP A 45 -4.32 -6.50 7.90
N PRO A 46 -4.03 -7.48 8.78
CA PRO A 46 -2.76 -8.22 8.73
C PRO A 46 -2.55 -9.02 7.44
N GLN A 47 -3.60 -9.26 6.65
CA GLN A 47 -3.52 -9.95 5.36
C GLN A 47 -3.14 -9.03 4.19
N LEU A 48 -3.26 -7.71 4.36
CA LEU A 48 -2.89 -6.73 3.34
C LEU A 48 -1.48 -6.19 3.58
N PRO A 49 -0.73 -5.84 2.52
CA PRO A 49 0.60 -5.25 2.68
C PRO A 49 0.49 -3.87 3.32
N TRP A 50 1.33 -3.62 4.32
CA TRP A 50 1.60 -2.28 4.82
C TRP A 50 2.86 -1.74 4.16
N THR A 51 2.71 -0.71 3.36
CA THR A 51 3.77 -0.13 2.53
C THR A 51 3.58 1.38 2.43
N GLY A 52 4.54 2.08 1.84
CA GLY A 52 4.51 3.52 1.67
C GLY A 52 5.10 3.94 0.33
N TRP A 53 4.76 5.15 -0.09
CA TRP A 53 5.32 5.82 -1.24
C TRP A 53 6.41 6.82 -0.83
N ASN A 54 7.32 7.13 -1.75
CA ASN A 54 8.38 8.12 -1.58
C ASN A 54 9.17 7.87 -0.28
N GLU A 55 9.30 8.87 0.59
CA GLU A 55 10.06 8.77 1.84
C GLU A 55 9.31 8.00 2.95
N SER A 56 8.09 7.54 2.69
CA SER A 56 7.36 6.65 3.63
C SER A 56 7.85 5.20 3.63
N GLY A 57 8.84 4.87 2.79
CA GLY A 57 9.59 3.62 2.87
C GLY A 57 9.61 2.82 1.58
N ILE A 58 10.41 1.75 1.58
CA ILE A 58 10.54 0.80 0.48
C ILE A 58 10.28 -0.60 1.02
N GLY A 59 9.54 -1.42 0.26
CA GLY A 59 9.13 -2.76 0.67
C GLY A 59 7.80 -2.75 1.40
N SER A 60 7.49 -3.85 2.10
CA SER A 60 6.19 -4.03 2.76
C SER A 60 6.35 -4.89 4.00
N THR A 61 5.63 -4.54 5.06
CA THR A 61 5.39 -5.41 6.21
C THR A 61 3.97 -5.97 6.14
N LEU A 62 3.61 -6.86 7.08
CA LEU A 62 2.35 -7.61 7.07
C LEU A 62 2.15 -8.44 5.81
N SER A 63 1.01 -9.14 5.70
CA SER A 63 0.68 -10.05 4.62
C SER A 63 1.75 -11.13 4.36
N ARG A 64 1.61 -11.84 3.24
CA ARG A 64 2.69 -12.71 2.72
C ARG A 64 3.95 -11.93 2.33
N TYR A 65 3.81 -10.66 1.95
CA TYR A 65 4.92 -9.85 1.46
C TYR A 65 5.91 -9.47 2.57
N GLY A 66 5.45 -9.32 3.81
CA GLY A 66 6.32 -9.09 4.97
C GLY A 66 7.29 -10.24 5.23
N PHE A 67 6.84 -11.50 5.06
CA PHE A 67 7.68 -12.67 5.25
C PHE A 67 8.84 -12.76 4.25
N PHE A 68 8.74 -12.11 3.09
CA PHE A 68 9.82 -12.06 2.12
C PHE A 68 11.07 -11.33 2.63
N HIS A 69 10.92 -10.43 3.61
CA HIS A 69 12.05 -9.75 4.25
C HIS A 69 12.71 -10.59 5.36
N LEU A 70 12.02 -11.64 5.83
CA LEU A 70 12.43 -12.48 6.96
C LEU A 70 12.85 -13.90 6.54
N THR A 71 12.78 -14.21 5.25
CA THR A 71 13.06 -15.55 4.73
C THR A 71 14.13 -15.49 3.64
N ARG A 72 14.90 -16.57 3.50
CA ARG A 72 15.92 -16.72 2.44
C ARG A 72 15.41 -17.67 1.36
N ARG A 73 15.26 -17.16 0.14
CA ARG A 73 14.85 -17.94 -1.03
C ARG A 73 16.03 -18.78 -1.55
N LYS A 74 15.76 -20.01 -1.95
CA LYS A 74 16.73 -20.91 -2.60
C LYS A 74 16.17 -21.36 -3.96
N ALA A 75 16.90 -21.07 -5.03
CA ALA A 75 16.61 -21.63 -6.35
C ALA A 75 17.51 -22.85 -6.58
N ILE A 76 16.96 -23.90 -7.17
CA ILE A 76 17.68 -25.11 -7.56
C ILE A 76 17.34 -25.37 -9.01
N HIS A 77 18.34 -25.42 -9.87
CA HIS A 77 18.17 -25.64 -11.30
C HIS A 77 19.17 -26.73 -11.73
N PHE A 78 18.69 -27.96 -11.77
CA PHE A 78 19.45 -29.11 -12.24
C PHE A 78 19.20 -29.30 -13.73
N ARG A 79 20.22 -29.74 -14.43
CA ARG A 79 20.15 -30.16 -15.82
C ARG A 79 20.84 -31.52 -15.91
N ASP A 80 20.11 -32.48 -16.43
CA ASP A 80 20.60 -33.81 -16.75
C ASP A 80 21.14 -33.84 -18.20
#